data_AF-A0A7J2LC18-F1
#
_entry.id   AF-A0A7J2LC18-F1
#
_cell.length_a   1.000
_cell.length_b   1.000
_cell.length_c   1.000
_cell.angle_alpha   90.00
_cell.angle_beta   90.00
_cell.angle_gamma   90.00
#
_symmetry.space_group_name_H-M   'P 1'
#
loop_
_entity.id
_entity.type
_entity.pdbx_description
1 polymer ?
#
loop_
_entity_poly.entity_id
_entity_poly.type
_entity_poly.pdbx_seq_one_letter_code
_entity_poly.pdbx_strand_id
1 'polypeptide(L)'
;MVKETDGLYSTKPEGAFYIFPRIEYRDAWKNDKEFVIDLLKTKHILMVHGSGFGQYGEWHFRSVLLADRETLEEAFIRVGEFIKKRVRG
;
A
#
# COMPACT_ATOMS: atom_id res chain seq x y z
N MET A 1 4.86 -11.63 -0.08
CA MET A 1 3.76 -11.32 -1.04
C MET A 1 2.51 -11.04 -0.23
N VAL A 2 1.88 -9.88 -0.41
CA VAL A 2 0.78 -9.35 0.43
C VAL A 2 -0.32 -10.40 0.56
N LYS A 3 -0.34 -11.11 1.70
CA LYS A 3 -1.49 -11.90 2.15
C LYS A 3 -2.52 -10.93 2.71
N GLU A 4 -3.79 -11.33 2.71
CA GLU A 4 -4.99 -10.64 3.24
C GLU A 4 -4.93 -10.19 4.72
N THR A 5 -3.76 -10.04 5.32
CA THR A 5 -3.59 -10.10 6.76
C THR A 5 -3.55 -8.76 7.48
N ASP A 6 -3.52 -7.62 6.78
CA ASP A 6 -3.40 -6.29 7.43
C ASP A 6 -4.29 -5.21 6.79
N GLY A 7 -5.43 -5.62 6.22
CA GLY A 7 -6.41 -4.75 5.53
C GLY A 7 -5.89 -4.04 4.28
N LEU A 8 -4.93 -4.70 3.62
CA LEU A 8 -4.60 -4.50 2.22
C LEU A 8 -5.02 -5.75 1.45
N TYR A 9 -5.80 -5.54 0.38
CA TYR A 9 -6.15 -6.60 -0.55
C TYR A 9 -5.37 -6.40 -1.85
N SER A 10 -4.66 -7.43 -2.32
CA SER A 10 -4.03 -7.40 -3.65
C SER A 10 -4.23 -8.75 -4.32
N THR A 11 -4.62 -8.71 -5.59
CA THR A 11 -4.54 -9.90 -6.43
C THR A 11 -3.08 -10.30 -6.61
N LYS A 12 -2.84 -11.62 -6.73
CA LYS A 12 -1.50 -12.13 -7.07
C LYS A 12 -1.15 -11.60 -8.46
N PRO A 13 0.01 -10.96 -8.65
CA PRO A 13 0.41 -10.50 -9.97
C PRO A 13 0.62 -11.72 -10.87
N GLU A 14 -0.12 -11.79 -11.98
CA GLU A 14 0.03 -12.82 -13.03
C GLU A 14 1.15 -12.48 -14.02
N GLY A 15 1.74 -11.29 -13.89
CA GLY A 15 2.86 -10.77 -14.68
C GLY A 15 3.21 -9.33 -14.27
N ALA A 16 4.21 -8.74 -14.93
CA ALA A 16 4.75 -7.39 -14.69
C ALA A 16 5.45 -7.16 -13.33
N PHE A 17 6.07 -5.98 -13.20
CA PHE A 17 6.88 -5.58 -12.04
C PHE A 17 6.11 -4.74 -11.02
N TYR A 18 4.78 -4.87 -10.96
CA TYR A 18 3.92 -4.02 -10.14
C TYR A 18 2.81 -4.81 -9.45
N ILE A 19 2.36 -4.29 -8.31
CA ILE A 19 1.10 -4.67 -7.69
C ILE A 19 0.24 -3.42 -7.45
N PHE A 20 -1.07 -3.64 -7.34
CA PHE A 20 -2.03 -2.56 -7.16
C PHE A 20 -2.98 -2.85 -5.99
N PRO A 21 -2.51 -2.79 -4.73
CA PRO A 21 -3.33 -3.13 -3.59
C PRO A 21 -4.44 -2.11 -3.33
N ARG A 22 -5.59 -2.61 -2.89
CA ARG A 22 -6.72 -1.83 -2.38
C ARG A 22 -6.54 -1.54 -0.90
N ILE A 23 -6.86 -0.31 -0.51
CA ILE A 23 -6.86 0.20 0.87
C ILE A 23 -8.27 0.04 1.43
N GLU A 24 -8.45 -0.80 2.46
CA GLU A 24 -9.77 -1.09 3.03
C GLU A 24 -10.20 -0.10 4.12
N TYR A 25 -9.27 0.47 4.88
CA TYR A 25 -9.57 1.33 6.03
C TYR A 25 -9.83 2.78 5.63
N ARG A 26 -10.94 3.00 4.94
CA ARG A 26 -11.31 4.31 4.38
C ARG A 26 -11.65 5.37 5.42
N ASP A 27 -11.90 4.98 6.66
CA ASP A 27 -12.19 5.92 7.76
C ASP A 27 -10.90 6.50 8.40
N ALA A 28 -9.74 5.86 8.18
CA ALA A 28 -8.47 6.25 8.81
C ALA A 28 -7.71 7.34 8.03
N TRP A 29 -8.08 7.56 6.77
CA TRP A 29 -7.51 8.55 5.86
C TRP A 29 -8.63 9.19 5.02
N LYS A 30 -8.44 10.38 4.48
CA LYS A 30 -9.45 11.03 3.63
C LYS A 30 -9.46 10.50 2.20
N ASN A 31 -8.30 10.06 1.71
CA ASN A 31 -8.11 9.48 0.38
C ASN A 31 -6.78 8.71 0.31
N ASP A 32 -6.56 8.02 -0.81
CA ASP A 32 -5.35 7.25 -1.10
C ASP A 32 -4.08 8.10 -1.19
N LYS A 33 -4.19 9.37 -1.63
CA LYS A 33 -3.07 10.30 -1.63
C LYS A 33 -2.59 10.62 -0.21
N GLU A 34 -3.50 10.84 0.73
CA GLU A 34 -3.16 11.04 2.14
C GLU A 34 -2.49 9.79 2.73
N PHE A 35 -3.03 8.61 2.45
CA PHE A 35 -2.41 7.33 2.86
C PHE A 35 -0.96 7.23 2.41
N VAL A 36 -0.68 7.48 1.13
CA VAL A 36 0.67 7.39 0.55
C VAL A 36 1.61 8.44 1.15
N ILE A 37 1.14 9.67 1.36
CA ILE A 37 1.95 10.74 1.97
C ILE A 37 2.27 10.42 3.44
N ASP A 38 1.31 9.88 4.18
CA ASP A 38 1.50 9.49 5.58
C ASP A 38 2.47 8.32 5.70
N LEU A 39 2.35 7.30 4.84
CA LEU A 39 3.30 6.21 4.74
C LEU A 39 4.73 6.71 4.44
N LEU A 40 4.86 7.65 3.51
CA LEU A 40 6.15 8.27 3.18
C LEU A 40 6.75 9.00 4.38
N LYS A 41 5.94 9.79 5.11
CA LYS A 41 6.42 10.57 6.25
C LYS A 41 6.78 9.71 7.47
N THR A 42 6.03 8.63 7.69
CA THR A 42 6.15 7.82 8.91
C THR A 42 7.10 6.64 8.76
N LYS A 43 7.12 6.03 7.58
CA LYS A 43 7.92 4.84 7.29
C LYS A 43 8.97 5.09 6.21
N HIS A 44 9.09 6.28 5.63
CA HIS A 44 10.04 6.56 4.54
C HIS A 44 9.90 5.62 3.34
N ILE A 45 8.67 5.15 3.08
CA ILE A 45 8.35 4.28 1.95
C ILE A 45 7.54 5.10 0.93
N LEU A 46 8.08 5.23 -0.28
CA LEU A 46 7.41 5.93 -1.38
C LEU A 46 6.60 4.96 -2.23
N MET A 47 5.30 5.23 -2.37
CA MET A 47 4.38 4.54 -3.26
C MET A 47 3.68 5.55 -4.18
N VAL A 48 2.94 5.08 -5.18
CA VAL A 48 2.12 5.96 -6.03
C VAL A 48 0.65 5.79 -5.67
N HIS A 49 -0.05 6.88 -5.38
CA HIS A 49 -1.49 6.84 -5.09
C HIS A 49 -2.28 6.44 -6.34
N GLY A 50 -3.28 5.57 -6.16
CA GLY A 50 -4.04 4.92 -7.22
C GLY A 50 -4.95 5.88 -7.99
N SER A 51 -5.46 6.94 -7.36
CA SER A 51 -6.27 8.00 -7.98
C SER A 51 -5.51 8.75 -9.08
N GLY A 52 -4.17 8.69 -9.10
CA GLY A 52 -3.36 9.15 -10.22
C GLY A 52 -3.52 8.34 -11.51
N PHE A 53 -4.12 7.14 -11.43
CA PHE A 53 -4.41 6.24 -12.55
C PHE A 53 -5.88 6.32 -13.02
N GLY A 54 -6.66 7.28 -12.51
CA GLY A 54 -8.06 7.52 -12.87
C GLY A 54 -9.06 7.12 -11.77
N GLN A 55 -10.34 7.34 -12.03
CA GLN A 55 -11.44 7.17 -11.05
C GLN A 55 -11.50 5.77 -10.42
N TYR A 56 -11.17 4.73 -11.20
CA TYR A 56 -11.19 3.34 -10.71
C TYR A 56 -9.96 2.99 -9.85
N GLY A 57 -8.94 3.85 -9.83
CA GLY A 57 -7.77 3.70 -8.98
C GLY A 57 -7.94 4.32 -7.60
N GLU A 58 -9.05 5.02 -7.31
CA GLU A 58 -9.32 5.52 -5.97
C GLU A 58 -9.25 4.39 -4.94
N TRP A 59 -8.70 4.71 -3.77
CA TRP A 59 -8.46 3.74 -2.70
C TRP A 59 -7.53 2.58 -3.07
N HIS A 60 -6.64 2.79 -4.04
CA HIS A 60 -5.55 1.88 -4.34
C HIS A 60 -4.21 2.60 -4.25
N PHE A 61 -3.12 1.85 -4.28
CA PHE A 61 -1.79 2.39 -4.55
C PHE A 61 -1.00 1.42 -5.42
N ARG A 62 0.02 1.91 -6.11
CA ARG A 62 0.95 1.09 -6.88
C ARG A 62 2.27 0.94 -6.13
N SER A 63 2.70 -0.31 -5.98
CA SER A 63 4.06 -0.66 -5.56
C SER A 63 4.81 -1.30 -6.73
N VAL A 64 6.10 -1.01 -6.83
CA VAL A 64 7.03 -1.71 -7.74
C VAL A 64 7.60 -2.93 -7.01
N LEU A 65 7.86 -4.02 -7.75
CA LEU A 65 8.44 -5.27 -7.23
C LEU A 65 9.85 -5.51 -7.79
N LEU A 66 10.60 -4.44 -8.06
CA LEU A 66 11.95 -4.50 -8.66
C LEU A 66 13.05 -4.73 -7.63
N ALA A 67 12.79 -4.45 -6.35
CA ALA A 67 13.75 -4.70 -5.28
C ALA A 67 13.90 -6.20 -5.01
N ASP A 68 14.97 -6.58 -4.33
CA ASP A 68 15.16 -7.95 -3.88
C ASP A 68 14.07 -8.38 -2.89
N ARG A 69 13.95 -9.69 -2.70
CA ARG A 69 12.89 -10.29 -1.90
C ARG A 69 12.89 -9.79 -0.45
N GLU A 70 14.06 -9.64 0.16
CA GLU A 70 14.18 -9.26 1.57
C GLU A 70 13.74 -7.81 1.76
N THR A 71 14.19 -6.90 0.88
CA THR A 71 13.76 -5.50 0.86
C THR A 71 12.23 -5.39 0.68
N LEU A 72 11.65 -6.17 -0.23
CA LEU A 72 10.20 -6.17 -0.45
C LEU A 72 9.45 -6.69 0.78
N GLU A 73 9.91 -7.79 1.37
CA GLU A 73 9.30 -8.37 2.58
C GLU A 73 9.33 -7.37 3.75
N GLU A 74 10.47 -6.71 3.99
CA GLU A 74 10.59 -5.68 5.04
C GLU A 74 9.66 -4.49 4.77
N ALA A 75 9.62 -3.99 3.53
CA ALA A 75 8.77 -2.88 3.16
C ALA A 75 7.29 -3.19 3.43
N PHE A 76 6.81 -4.37 3.05
CA PHE A 76 5.42 -4.76 3.30
C PHE A 76 5.11 -5.00 4.78
N ILE A 77 6.06 -5.52 5.58
CA ILE A 77 5.91 -5.62 7.04
C ILE A 77 5.71 -4.22 7.63
N ARG A 78 6.56 -3.26 7.26
CA ARG A 78 6.49 -1.87 7.74
C ARG A 78 5.18 -1.18 7.34
N VAL A 79 4.65 -1.49 6.16
CA VAL A 79 3.33 -1.03 5.72
C VAL A 79 2.22 -1.61 6.61
N GLY A 80 2.26 -2.91 6.91
CA GLY A 80 1.29 -3.54 7.81
C GLY A 80 1.31 -2.94 9.23
N GLU A 81 2.50 -2.67 9.78
CA GLU A 81 2.66 -1.95 11.05
C GLU A 81 2.09 -0.54 11.02
N PHE A 82 2.33 0.20 9.93
CA PHE A 82 1.81 1.55 9.73
C PHE A 82 0.28 1.55 9.79
N ILE A 83 -0.36 0.63 9.08
CA ILE A 83 -1.81 0.49 9.06
C ILE A 83 -2.35 0.12 10.45
N LYS A 84 -1.77 -0.89 11.10
CA LYS A 84 -2.18 -1.31 12.46
C LYS A 84 -2.10 -0.16 13.46
N LYS A 85 -1.02 0.62 13.40
CA LYS A 85 -0.80 1.76 14.31
C LYS A 85 -1.84 2.87 14.11
N ARG A 86 -2.26 3.12 12.86
CA ARG A 86 -3.26 4.15 12.55
C ARG A 86 -4.69 3.72 12.89
N VAL A 87 -5.04 2.46 12.62
CA VAL A 87 -6.42 1.95 12.75
C VAL A 87 -6.78 1.57 14.19
N ARG A 88 -5.80 1.17 15.02
CA ARG A 88 -6.02 0.85 16.45
C ARG A 88 -5.79 2.03 17.40
N GLY A 89 -5.39 3.18 16.86
CA GLY A 89 -5.13 4.41 17.61
C GLY A 89 -6.36 5.26 17.80
#